data_AF-G5SX99-F1
#
_entry.id   AF-G5SX99-F1
#
_cell.length_a   1.000
_cell.length_b   1.000
_cell.length_c   1.000
_cell.angle_alpha   90.00
_cell.angle_beta   90.00
_cell.angle_gamma   90.00
#
_symmetry.space_group_name_H-M   'P 1'
#
loop_
_entity.id
_entity.type
_entity.pdbx_description
1 polymer ?
#
loop_
_entity_poly.entity_id
_entity_poly.type
_entity_poly.pdbx_seq_one_letter_code
_entity_poly.pdbx_strand_id
1 'polypeptide(L)' 'LTQHTMNFTNLEGMVSVYLPHSYAISGWVIVTSAENIKPAEGFTAQKAMEFALSGGILKSDK' A
#
# COMPACT_ATOMS: atom_id res chain seq x y z
N LEU A 1 1.73 -1.38 -1.58
CA LEU A 1 1.62 -2.82 -1.91
C LEU A 1 0.27 -3.27 -1.38
N THR A 2 -0.69 -3.50 -2.27
CA THR A 2 -2.06 -3.84 -1.91
C THR A 2 -2.43 -5.09 -2.67
N GLN A 3 -2.92 -6.12 -1.98
CA GLN A 3 -3.45 -7.32 -2.62
C GLN A 3 -4.91 -7.05 -2.98
N HIS A 4 -5.22 -7.11 -4.27
CA HIS A 4 -6.53 -6.75 -4.81
C HIS A 4 -7.61 -7.81 -4.58
N THR A 5 -7.21 -9.06 -4.36
CA THR A 5 -8.12 -10.19 -4.17
C THR A 5 -7.63 -11.09 -3.05
N MET A 6 -8.48 -11.29 -2.05
CA MET A 6 -8.25 -12.22 -0.95
C MET A 6 -8.90 -13.59 -1.21
N ASN A 7 -8.91 -14.10 -2.45
CA ASN A 7 -9.60 -15.35 -2.82
C ASN A 7 -9.10 -16.61 -2.07
N PHE A 8 -7.99 -16.51 -1.32
CA PHE A 8 -7.50 -17.58 -0.45
C PHE A 8 -8.19 -17.60 0.92
N THR A 9 -9.02 -16.60 1.22
CA THR A 9 -9.87 -16.50 2.41
C THR A 9 -11.33 -16.24 1.99
N ASN A 10 -12.30 -16.58 2.84
CA ASN A 10 -13.73 -16.30 2.60
C ASN A 10 -14.08 -14.80 2.78
N LEU A 11 -13.19 -13.89 2.39
CA LEU A 11 -13.31 -12.44 2.59
C LEU A 11 -13.48 -11.74 1.22
N GLU A 12 -14.57 -12.06 0.53
CA GLU A 12 -14.94 -11.41 -0.73
C GLU A 12 -15.14 -9.90 -0.53
N GLY A 13 -14.68 -9.10 -1.50
CA GLY A 13 -14.75 -7.63 -1.44
C GLY A 13 -13.75 -6.97 -0.48
N MET A 14 -13.00 -7.75 0.29
CA MET A 14 -11.94 -7.25 1.18
C MET A 14 -10.60 -7.23 0.47
N VAL A 15 -9.77 -6.27 0.86
CA VAL A 15 -8.42 -6.05 0.32
C VAL A 15 -7.43 -5.88 1.47
N SER A 16 -6.20 -6.37 1.28
CA SER A 16 -5.15 -6.22 2.29
C SER A 16 -4.22 -5.06 1.93
N VAL A 17 -4.07 -4.12 2.85
CA VAL A 17 -3.28 -2.90 2.70
C VAL A 17 -2.05 -2.98 3.59
N TYR A 18 -0.88 -2.78 3.01
CA TYR A 18 0.36 -2.65 3.76
C TYR A 18 0.61 -1.18 4.15
N LEU A 19 0.72 -0.92 5.45
CA LEU A 19 1.03 0.37 6.05
C LEU A 19 2.43 0.32 6.70
N PRO A 20 3.47 0.78 5.99
CA PRO A 20 4.83 0.79 6.51
C PRO A 20 4.98 1.80 7.66
N HIS A 21 5.85 1.50 8.62
CA HIS A 21 6.36 2.52 9.53
C HIS A 21 7.33 3.42 8.78
N SER A 22 7.36 4.72 9.11
CA SER A 22 8.27 5.67 8.49
C SER A 22 9.71 5.18 8.61
N TYR A 23 10.43 5.15 7.48
CA TYR A 23 11.83 4.70 7.40
C TYR A 23 12.07 3.22 7.76
N ALA A 24 11.06 2.35 7.67
CA ALA A 24 11.22 0.94 8.00
C ALA A 24 10.61 -0.02 6.97
N ILE A 25 11.21 -1.22 6.89
CA ILE A 25 10.67 -2.38 6.15
C ILE A 25 9.57 -3.07 6.97
N SER A 26 9.39 -2.70 8.25
CA SER A 26 8.30 -3.17 9.09
C SER A 26 7.05 -2.29 8.91
N GLY A 27 5.90 -2.91 9.07
CA GLY A 27 4.62 -2.24 8.90
C GLY A 27 3.47 -3.13 9.33
N TRP A 28 2.26 -2.59 9.23
CA TRP A 28 1.04 -3.29 9.57
C TRP A 28 0.36 -3.72 8.28
N VAL A 29 -0.16 -4.95 8.26
CA VAL A 29 -1.07 -5.39 7.19
C VAL A 29 -2.47 -5.34 7.76
N ILE A 30 -3.31 -4.51 7.17
CA ILE A 30 -4.70 -4.33 7.59
C ILE A 30 -5.60 -4.84 6.48
N VAL A 31 -6.67 -5.54 6.85
CA VAL A 31 -7.72 -5.96 5.91
C VAL A 31 -8.88 -4.99 6.04
N THR A 32 -9.35 -4.44 4.92
CA THR A 32 -10.47 -3.51 4.88
C THR A 32 -11.29 -3.71 3.60
N SER A 33 -12.53 -3.22 3.57
CA SER A 33 -13.36 -3.21 2.37
C SER A 33 -12.72 -2.37 1.28
N ALA A 34 -12.80 -2.82 0.02
CA ALA A 34 -12.25 -2.10 -1.12
C ALA A 34 -12.82 -0.67 -1.27
N GLU A 35 -14.06 -0.43 -0.81
CA GLU A 35 -14.71 0.88 -0.84
C GLU A 35 -14.02 1.93 0.05
N ASN A 36 -13.28 1.49 1.07
CA ASN A 36 -12.56 2.36 2.00
C ASN A 36 -11.21 2.85 1.44
N ILE A 37 -10.84 2.41 0.25
CA ILE A 37 -9.53 2.68 -0.35
C ILE A 37 -9.69 3.48 -1.63
N LYS A 38 -8.85 4.50 -1.78
CA LYS A 38 -8.63 5.16 -3.07
C LYS A 38 -7.35 4.60 -3.70
N PRO A 39 -7.40 4.02 -4.91
CA PRO A 39 -6.20 3.66 -5.64
C PRO A 39 -5.36 4.91 -5.82
N ALA A 40 -4.07 4.83 -5.50
CA ALA A 40 -3.18 5.90 -5.89
C ALA A 40 -2.76 5.65 -7.36
N GLU A 41 -3.05 6.63 -8.21
CA GLU A 41 -2.78 6.56 -9.65
C GLU A 41 -1.48 7.31 -9.96
N GLY A 42 -0.75 6.88 -10.98
CA GLY A 42 0.47 7.56 -11.43
C GLY A 42 1.74 7.26 -10.63
N PHE A 43 1.74 6.25 -9.74
CA PHE A 43 2.95 5.79 -9.05
C PHE A 43 3.20 4.29 -9.33
N THR A 44 4.47 3.90 -9.52
CA THR A 44 4.85 2.48 -9.63
C THR A 44 5.03 1.88 -8.24
N ALA A 45 4.88 0.56 -8.09
CA ALA A 45 5.09 -0.10 -6.79
C ALA A 45 6.46 0.23 -6.16
N GLN A 46 7.49 0.43 -6.99
CA GLN A 46 8.82 0.89 -6.58
C GLN A 46 8.78 2.30 -5.99
N LYS A 47 8.17 3.28 -6.67
CA LYS A 47 8.04 4.65 -6.14
C LYS A 47 7.25 4.71 -4.84
N ALA A 48 6.23 3.86 -4.65
CA ALA A 48 5.55 3.77 -3.36
C ALA A 48 6.44 3.23 -2.24
N MET A 49 7.29 2.26 -2.55
CA MET A 49 8.22 1.72 -1.57
C MET A 49 9.28 2.76 -1.21
N GLU A 50 9.81 3.49 -2.20
CA GLU A 50 10.73 4.61 -1.97
C GLU A 50 10.08 5.70 -1.12
N PHE A 51 8.83 6.09 -1.43
CA PHE A 51 8.06 7.04 -0.62
C PHE A 51 7.88 6.59 0.83
N ALA A 52 7.59 5.29 1.04
CA ALA A 52 7.47 4.73 2.37
C ALA A 52 8.79 4.74 3.14
N LEU A 53 9.88 4.33 2.49
CA LEU A 53 11.23 4.28 3.07
C LEU A 53 11.81 5.68 3.31
N SER A 54 11.39 6.69 2.55
CA SER A 54 11.80 8.08 2.75
C SER A 54 10.95 8.83 3.78
N GLY A 55 9.97 8.16 4.42
CA GLY A 55 9.08 8.81 5.37
C GLY A 55 8.13 9.83 4.74
N GLY A 56 7.77 9.65 3.46
CA GLY A 56 6.81 10.49 2.74
C GLY A 56 7.43 11.57 1.85
N ILE A 57 8.73 11.49 1.56
CA ILE A 57 9.43 12.47 0.71
C ILE A 57 9.89 11.77 -0.57
N LEU A 58 9.20 11.98 -1.68
CA LEU A 58 9.72 11.62 -3.00
C LEU A 58 10.46 12.83 -3.56
N LYS A 59 11.72 12.66 -3.97
CA LYS A 59 12.35 13.65 -4.84
C LYS A 59 11.58 13.64 -6.16
N SER A 60 10.96 14.76 -6.51
CA SER A 60 10.54 14.98 -7.89
C SER A 60 11.80 15.03 -8.74
N ASP A 61 11.98 14.01 -9.57
CA ASP A 61 12.98 14.05 -10.64
C ASP A 61 12.68 15.28 -11.51
N LYS A 62 13.67 16.17 -11.59
CA LYS A 62 13.73 17.22 -12.62
C LYS A 62 14.15 16.61 -13.93
#